data_AF-A0A6I9N9P3-F1
#
_entry.id   AF-A0A6I9N9P3-F1
#
_cell.length_a   1.000
_cell.length_b   1.000
_cell.length_c   1.000
_cell.angle_alpha   90.00
_cell.angle_beta   90.00
_cell.angle_gamma   90.00
#
_symmetry.space_group_name_H-M   'P 1'
#
loop_
_entity.id
_entity.type
_entity.pdbx_description
1 polymer ?
#
loop_
_entity_poly.entity_id
_entity_poly.type
_entity_poly.pdbx_seq_one_letter_code
_entity_poly.pdbx_strand_id
1 'polypeptide(L)'
;MDWKTFQALLSGVNKYSTAFGRVWLSVVFVFRVMVYVVAAERVWGDEQKDFDCNTKQPGCANVCYDHFFPISHIRLWALQLIFISCPSFMVVMHVAYRDDRERKYKMKHPDSDKLYTNTGKKHGGLWWTYLVSLFVKTGIEVAFLYILHHIYDSFYLPRLVKCSGAPCPNLVDCYIGHPTEKKVFTYFMVGASGLCIVLNICEIIYLISKRIARIGNKFKRRHRSTAVRQEDYNSKEPFNNIHLAVPSRDRKDRPPSFKSAFKSSHGVSSLIMEEKIRASAPNLSSS
;
A
#
# COMPACT_ATOMS: atom_id res chain seq x y z
N MET A 1 -8.97 11.11 -20.86
CA MET A 1 -8.41 10.99 -19.49
C MET A 1 -7.01 11.60 -19.50
N ASP A 2 -6.77 12.64 -18.71
CA ASP A 2 -5.47 13.33 -18.68
C ASP A 2 -4.38 12.44 -18.04
N TRP A 3 -3.33 12.15 -18.83
CA TRP A 3 -2.18 11.35 -18.41
C TRP A 3 -1.47 11.91 -17.17
N LYS A 4 -1.45 13.24 -17.04
CA LYS A 4 -0.82 13.96 -15.92
C LYS A 4 -1.51 13.66 -14.58
N THR A 5 -2.82 13.51 -14.57
CA THR A 5 -3.61 13.20 -13.36
C THR A 5 -3.40 11.75 -12.94
N PHE A 6 -3.37 10.83 -13.90
CA PHE A 6 -3.05 9.41 -13.62
C PHE A 6 -1.61 9.24 -13.11
N GLN A 7 -0.65 9.95 -13.70
CA GLN A 7 0.75 9.94 -13.28
C GLN A 7 0.91 10.54 -11.87
N ALA A 8 0.20 11.63 -11.54
CA ALA A 8 0.19 12.21 -10.21
C ALA A 8 -0.37 11.22 -9.16
N LEU A 9 -1.47 10.55 -9.48
CA LEU A 9 -2.10 9.54 -8.62
C LEU A 9 -1.19 8.32 -8.40
N LEU A 10 -0.55 7.80 -9.46
CA LEU A 10 0.41 6.69 -9.35
C LEU A 10 1.65 7.08 -8.54
N SER A 11 2.17 8.31 -8.70
CA SER A 11 3.34 8.78 -7.95
C SER A 11 3.08 8.94 -6.45
N GLY A 12 1.85 9.32 -6.06
CA GLY A 12 1.42 9.45 -4.67
C GLY A 12 1.33 8.11 -3.94
N VAL A 13 0.82 7.07 -4.61
CA VAL A 13 0.81 5.67 -4.10
C VAL A 13 2.24 5.15 -3.91
N ASN A 14 3.17 5.59 -4.76
CA ASN A 14 4.56 5.13 -4.79
C ASN A 14 5.39 5.65 -3.60
N LYS A 15 5.02 6.73 -2.93
CA LYS A 15 5.88 7.30 -1.86
C LYS A 15 5.82 6.53 -0.53
N TYR A 16 4.80 5.71 -0.31
CA TYR A 16 4.49 5.14 1.02
C TYR A 16 4.30 3.60 1.06
N SER A 17 4.32 2.92 -0.08
CA SER A 17 4.25 1.45 -0.17
C SER A 17 5.63 0.79 -0.12
N THR A 18 5.69 -0.51 0.21
CA THR A 18 6.95 -1.30 0.21
C THR A 18 7.54 -1.35 -1.20
N ALA A 19 8.88 -1.43 -1.35
CA ALA A 19 9.53 -1.44 -2.67
C ALA A 19 8.96 -2.50 -3.63
N PHE A 20 8.55 -3.64 -3.07
CA PHE A 20 7.94 -4.74 -3.78
C PHE A 20 6.48 -4.45 -4.22
N GLY A 21 5.63 -3.88 -3.35
CA GLY A 21 4.25 -3.50 -3.69
C GLY A 21 4.16 -2.34 -4.68
N ARG A 22 5.13 -1.43 -4.66
CA ARG A 22 5.18 -0.22 -5.51
C ARG A 22 5.28 -0.48 -7.00
N VAL A 23 6.23 -1.31 -7.40
CA VAL A 23 6.47 -1.58 -8.82
C VAL A 23 5.51 -2.67 -9.28
N TRP A 24 5.36 -3.73 -8.51
CA TRP A 24 4.62 -4.89 -8.98
C TRP A 24 3.09 -4.70 -8.94
N LEU A 25 2.50 -4.15 -7.88
CA LEU A 25 1.04 -3.91 -7.87
C LEU A 25 0.64 -2.81 -8.85
N SER A 26 1.49 -1.78 -9.02
CA SER A 26 1.26 -0.73 -10.01
C SER A 26 1.32 -1.30 -11.43
N VAL A 27 2.33 -2.11 -11.75
CA VAL A 27 2.46 -2.73 -13.08
C VAL A 27 1.32 -3.71 -13.34
N VAL A 28 0.95 -4.56 -12.38
CA VAL A 28 -0.16 -5.53 -12.57
C VAL A 28 -1.50 -4.80 -12.68
N PHE A 29 -1.74 -3.75 -11.90
CA PHE A 29 -2.97 -2.96 -12.01
C PHE A 29 -3.06 -2.19 -13.34
N VAL A 30 -1.98 -1.56 -13.78
CA VAL A 30 -1.93 -0.85 -15.07
C VAL A 30 -2.11 -1.83 -16.23
N PHE A 31 -1.41 -2.97 -16.20
CA PHE A 31 -1.61 -4.04 -17.18
C PHE A 31 -3.07 -4.50 -17.22
N ARG A 32 -3.69 -4.66 -16.07
CA ARG A 32 -5.09 -5.06 -15.97
C ARG A 32 -6.06 -4.02 -16.53
N VAL A 33 -5.84 -2.74 -16.27
CA VAL A 33 -6.63 -1.65 -16.89
C VAL A 33 -6.44 -1.65 -18.41
N MET A 34 -5.20 -1.83 -18.89
CA MET A 34 -4.90 -1.91 -20.31
C MET A 34 -5.65 -3.07 -20.99
N VAL A 35 -5.54 -4.28 -20.42
CA VAL A 35 -6.24 -5.48 -20.94
C VAL A 35 -7.75 -5.26 -20.92
N TYR A 36 -8.29 -4.68 -19.85
CA TYR A 36 -9.71 -4.35 -19.74
C TYR A 36 -10.16 -3.40 -20.86
N VAL A 37 -9.42 -2.32 -21.13
CA VAL A 37 -9.78 -1.35 -22.19
C VAL A 37 -9.78 -2.01 -23.57
N VAL A 38 -8.73 -2.78 -23.88
CA VAL A 38 -8.64 -3.52 -25.16
C VAL A 38 -9.79 -4.52 -25.31
N ALA A 39 -10.08 -5.28 -24.24
CA ALA A 39 -11.17 -6.24 -24.22
C ALA A 39 -12.54 -5.57 -24.41
N ALA A 40 -12.80 -4.50 -23.66
CA ALA A 40 -14.07 -3.78 -23.70
C ALA A 40 -14.42 -3.29 -25.11
N GLU A 41 -13.46 -2.70 -25.81
CA GLU A 41 -13.69 -2.14 -27.14
C GLU A 41 -13.73 -3.22 -28.22
N ARG A 42 -12.85 -4.23 -28.17
CA ARG A 42 -12.65 -5.16 -29.29
C ARG A 42 -13.49 -6.43 -29.21
N VAL A 43 -13.75 -6.93 -28.00
CA VAL A 43 -14.31 -8.28 -27.81
C VAL A 43 -15.71 -8.23 -27.21
N TRP A 44 -15.99 -7.24 -26.37
CA TRP A 44 -17.29 -7.07 -25.72
C TRP A 44 -18.14 -5.94 -26.29
N GLY A 45 -17.63 -5.16 -27.26
CA GLY A 45 -18.35 -4.03 -27.86
C GLY A 45 -19.64 -4.43 -28.57
N ASP A 46 -19.61 -5.54 -29.33
CA ASP A 46 -20.73 -6.05 -30.12
C ASP A 46 -21.35 -7.34 -29.52
N GLU A 47 -21.15 -7.61 -28.23
CA GLU A 47 -21.51 -8.89 -27.60
C GLU A 47 -22.99 -9.29 -27.78
N GLN A 48 -23.93 -8.33 -27.71
CA GLN A 48 -25.35 -8.61 -27.91
C GLN A 48 -25.70 -8.79 -29.40
N LYS A 49 -24.98 -8.11 -30.30
CA LYS A 49 -25.22 -8.17 -31.75
C LYS A 49 -24.73 -9.49 -32.34
N ASP A 50 -23.63 -10.01 -31.84
CA ASP A 50 -23.04 -11.28 -32.27
C ASP A 50 -23.63 -12.51 -31.56
N PHE A 51 -24.68 -12.30 -30.75
CA PHE A 51 -25.45 -13.38 -30.14
C PHE A 51 -26.60 -13.77 -31.07
N ASP A 52 -26.42 -14.85 -31.83
CA ASP A 52 -27.35 -15.28 -32.87
C ASP A 52 -28.09 -16.56 -32.46
N CYS A 53 -29.41 -16.58 -32.57
CA CYS A 53 -30.23 -17.74 -32.25
C CYS A 53 -30.88 -18.29 -33.52
N ASN A 54 -30.90 -19.62 -33.67
CA ASN A 54 -31.51 -20.31 -34.81
C ASN A 54 -33.05 -20.27 -34.74
N THR A 55 -33.62 -19.08 -34.91
CA THR A 55 -35.06 -18.81 -34.91
C THR A 55 -35.36 -17.49 -35.60
N LYS A 56 -36.53 -17.39 -36.24
CA LYS A 56 -37.03 -16.13 -36.82
C LYS A 56 -37.98 -15.39 -35.86
N GLN A 57 -38.19 -15.92 -34.66
CA GLN A 57 -39.11 -15.37 -33.69
C GLN A 57 -38.55 -14.05 -33.11
N PRO A 58 -39.26 -12.91 -33.26
CA PRO A 58 -38.80 -11.64 -32.71
C PRO A 58 -38.73 -11.70 -31.18
N GLY A 59 -37.67 -11.09 -30.62
CA GLY A 59 -37.45 -11.00 -29.18
C GLY A 59 -36.84 -12.23 -28.52
N CYS A 60 -36.83 -13.40 -29.17
CA CYS A 60 -36.23 -14.61 -28.60
C CYS A 60 -34.73 -14.44 -28.31
N ALA A 61 -33.96 -13.89 -29.25
CA ALA A 61 -32.52 -13.63 -29.04
C ALA A 61 -32.26 -12.68 -27.85
N ASN A 62 -33.07 -11.63 -27.68
CA ASN A 62 -32.92 -10.69 -26.56
C ASN A 62 -33.15 -11.35 -25.19
N VAL A 63 -34.20 -12.17 -25.07
CA VAL A 63 -34.50 -12.87 -23.80
C VAL A 63 -33.45 -13.93 -23.51
N CYS A 64 -33.03 -14.69 -24.51
CA CYS A 64 -31.99 -15.69 -24.34
C CYS A 64 -30.66 -15.06 -23.96
N TYR A 65 -30.31 -13.92 -24.57
CA TYR A 65 -29.12 -13.16 -24.20
C TYR A 65 -29.16 -12.72 -22.73
N ASP A 66 -30.25 -12.11 -22.28
CA ASP A 66 -30.42 -11.65 -20.89
C ASP A 66 -30.38 -12.82 -19.88
N HIS A 67 -30.94 -13.97 -20.26
CA HIS A 67 -30.93 -15.17 -19.43
C HIS A 67 -29.51 -15.75 -19.22
N PHE A 68 -28.70 -15.83 -20.28
CA PHE A 68 -27.34 -16.39 -20.20
C PHE A 68 -26.29 -15.36 -19.75
N PHE A 69 -26.53 -14.07 -19.98
CA PHE A 69 -25.63 -12.97 -19.65
C PHE A 69 -26.33 -11.90 -18.80
N PRO A 70 -26.83 -12.24 -17.59
CA PRO A 70 -27.55 -11.29 -16.75
C PRO A 70 -26.70 -10.05 -16.39
N ILE A 71 -25.39 -10.25 -16.21
CA ILE A 71 -24.41 -9.18 -16.07
C ILE A 71 -23.17 -9.57 -16.88
N SER A 72 -22.90 -8.90 -17.99
CA SER A 72 -21.73 -9.20 -18.82
C SER A 72 -20.40 -9.15 -18.04
N HIS A 73 -19.46 -10.01 -18.43
CA HIS A 73 -18.13 -10.10 -17.83
C HIS A 73 -17.47 -8.73 -17.71
N ILE A 74 -17.51 -7.93 -18.77
CA ILE A 74 -16.86 -6.63 -18.81
C ILE A 74 -17.40 -5.68 -17.75
N ARG A 75 -18.71 -5.71 -17.46
CA ARG A 75 -19.31 -4.88 -16.41
C ARG A 75 -18.84 -5.30 -15.02
N LEU A 76 -18.73 -6.60 -14.76
CA LEU A 76 -18.15 -7.11 -13.50
C LEU A 76 -16.69 -6.71 -13.34
N TRP A 77 -15.88 -6.81 -14.41
CA TRP A 77 -14.49 -6.36 -14.41
C TRP A 77 -14.36 -4.85 -14.16
N ALA A 78 -15.25 -4.04 -14.75
CA ALA A 78 -15.29 -2.60 -14.54
C ALA A 78 -15.56 -2.26 -13.06
N LEU A 79 -16.60 -2.87 -12.49
CA LEU A 79 -16.95 -2.72 -11.07
C LEU A 79 -15.79 -3.16 -10.19
N GLN A 80 -15.15 -4.29 -10.48
CA GLN A 80 -13.99 -4.77 -9.74
C GLN A 80 -12.84 -3.77 -9.75
N LEU A 81 -12.51 -3.18 -10.91
CA LEU A 81 -11.47 -2.16 -11.04
C LEU A 81 -11.81 -0.88 -10.27
N ILE A 82 -13.08 -0.48 -10.23
CA ILE A 82 -13.53 0.66 -9.44
C ILE A 82 -13.37 0.35 -7.95
N PHE A 83 -13.94 -0.75 -7.46
CA PHE A 83 -13.92 -1.10 -6.04
C PHE A 83 -12.50 -1.35 -5.52
N ILE A 84 -11.60 -1.94 -6.31
CA ILE A 84 -10.20 -2.12 -5.88
C ILE A 84 -9.41 -0.80 -5.86
N SER A 85 -9.81 0.19 -6.67
CA SER A 85 -9.19 1.52 -6.68
C SER A 85 -9.56 2.34 -5.44
N CYS A 86 -10.79 2.19 -4.92
CA CYS A 86 -11.30 2.97 -3.78
C CYS A 86 -10.40 2.89 -2.52
N PRO A 87 -9.97 1.72 -2.02
CA PRO A 87 -9.04 1.65 -0.89
C PRO A 87 -7.67 2.27 -1.18
N SER A 88 -7.21 2.22 -2.44
CA SER A 88 -5.95 2.87 -2.84
C SER A 88 -6.06 4.38 -2.73
N PHE A 89 -7.13 4.96 -3.27
CA PHE A 89 -7.39 6.39 -3.17
C PHE A 89 -7.59 6.84 -1.73
N MET A 90 -8.30 6.07 -0.91
CA MET A 90 -8.47 6.35 0.51
C MET A 90 -7.13 6.48 1.24
N VAL A 91 -6.18 5.57 0.99
CA VAL A 91 -4.85 5.64 1.61
C VAL A 91 -4.06 6.87 1.14
N VAL A 92 -4.07 7.17 -0.15
CA VAL A 92 -3.39 8.36 -0.70
C VAL A 92 -3.99 9.63 -0.10
N MET A 93 -5.31 9.72 -0.05
CA MET A 93 -6.05 10.85 0.53
C MET A 93 -5.74 11.00 2.02
N HIS A 94 -5.70 9.90 2.78
CA HIS A 94 -5.34 9.94 4.19
C HIS A 94 -3.90 10.45 4.41
N VAL A 95 -2.96 10.06 3.55
CA VAL A 95 -1.59 10.57 3.61
C VAL A 95 -1.53 12.05 3.25
N ALA A 96 -2.18 12.47 2.16
CA ALA A 96 -2.24 13.86 1.73
C ALA A 96 -2.87 14.75 2.81
N TYR A 97 -3.95 14.29 3.45
CA TYR A 97 -4.59 14.97 4.57
C TYR A 97 -3.65 15.13 5.78
N ARG A 98 -2.90 14.07 6.13
CA ARG A 98 -1.92 14.14 7.23
C ARG A 98 -0.77 15.09 6.93
N ASP A 99 -0.28 15.08 5.69
CA ASP A 99 0.78 15.98 5.24
C ASP A 99 0.31 17.45 5.28
N ASP A 100 -0.92 17.74 4.84
CA ASP A 100 -1.52 19.09 4.91
C ASP A 100 -1.69 19.57 6.36
N ARG A 101 -2.19 18.69 7.24
CA ARG A 101 -2.31 18.97 8.68
C ARG A 101 -0.97 19.29 9.33
N GLU A 102 0.10 18.58 8.95
CA GLU A 102 1.44 18.85 9.46
C GLU A 102 1.97 20.22 8.98
N ARG A 103 1.73 20.58 7.70
CA ARG A 103 2.11 21.91 7.17
C ARG A 103 1.43 23.03 7.96
N LYS A 104 0.11 22.93 8.16
CA LYS A 104 -0.68 23.91 8.93
C LYS A 104 -0.24 24.02 10.38
N TYR A 105 0.16 22.91 11.00
CA TYR A 105 0.68 22.91 12.38
C TYR A 105 2.01 23.65 12.50
N LYS A 106 2.96 23.40 11.60
CA LYS A 106 4.28 24.08 11.58
C LYS A 106 4.19 25.58 11.32
N MET A 107 3.23 26.01 10.50
CA MET A 107 2.99 27.44 10.28
C MET A 107 2.54 28.16 11.55
N LYS A 108 1.79 27.48 12.44
CA LYS A 108 1.30 28.06 13.69
C LYS A 108 2.31 27.96 14.83
N HIS A 109 3.19 26.96 14.81
CA HIS A 109 4.16 26.69 15.86
C HIS A 109 5.54 26.40 15.23
N PRO A 110 6.29 27.44 14.82
CA PRO A 110 7.56 27.28 14.11
C PRO A 110 8.64 26.57 14.94
N ASP A 111 8.64 26.75 16.26
CA ASP A 111 9.61 26.15 17.18
C ASP A 111 9.15 24.80 17.78
N SER A 112 7.97 24.30 17.40
CA SER A 112 7.46 23.02 17.90
C SER A 112 7.97 21.82 17.10
N ASP A 113 8.20 20.70 17.80
CA ASP A 113 8.52 19.43 17.16
C ASP A 113 7.38 18.93 16.24
N LYS A 114 7.72 18.06 15.28
CA LYS A 114 6.74 17.53 14.31
C LYS A 114 5.55 16.86 15.02
N LEU A 115 4.32 17.27 14.65
CA LEU A 115 3.06 16.71 15.17
C LEU A 115 2.97 15.17 15.07
N TYR A 116 3.61 14.60 14.05
CA TYR A 116 3.77 13.16 13.92
C TYR A 116 5.25 12.79 14.03
N THR A 117 5.60 12.06 15.08
CA THR A 117 6.95 11.51 15.23
C THR A 117 7.21 10.48 14.12
N ASN A 118 8.22 10.74 13.27
CA ASN A 118 8.60 9.90 12.11
C ASN A 118 7.51 9.71 11.02
N THR A 119 7.18 10.78 10.28
CA THR A 119 6.29 10.78 9.11
C THR A 119 6.65 9.77 8.01
N GLY A 120 7.92 9.34 7.92
CA GLY A 120 8.38 8.34 6.95
C GLY A 120 8.27 6.87 7.40
N LYS A 121 7.99 6.56 8.68
CA LYS A 121 7.89 5.17 9.17
C LYS A 121 6.43 4.87 9.45
N LYS A 122 5.82 3.90 8.76
CA LYS A 122 4.47 3.34 9.03
C LYS A 122 4.28 2.99 10.52
N HIS A 123 3.91 3.97 11.37
CA HIS A 123 3.69 3.85 12.81
C HIS A 123 2.38 4.55 13.17
N GLY A 124 1.69 4.03 14.20
CA GLY A 124 0.39 4.54 14.62
C GLY A 124 -0.72 4.31 13.60
N GLY A 125 -1.62 5.28 13.46
CA GLY A 125 -2.84 5.19 12.64
C GLY A 125 -2.59 4.95 11.15
N LEU A 126 -1.49 5.47 10.57
CA LEU A 126 -1.19 5.28 9.14
C LEU A 126 -0.88 3.81 8.79
N TRP A 127 -0.29 3.06 9.73
CA TRP A 127 -0.08 1.62 9.55
C TRP A 127 -1.40 0.85 9.55
N TRP A 128 -2.34 1.24 10.41
CA TRP A 128 -3.66 0.61 10.49
C TRP A 128 -4.49 0.87 9.23
N THR A 129 -4.55 2.13 8.75
CA THR A 129 -5.26 2.44 7.50
C THR A 129 -4.67 1.68 6.32
N TYR A 130 -3.35 1.51 6.27
CA TYR A 130 -2.69 0.72 5.23
C TYR A 130 -3.07 -0.76 5.34
N LEU A 131 -2.98 -1.35 6.53
CA LEU A 131 -3.31 -2.76 6.76
C LEU A 131 -4.77 -3.07 6.43
N VAL A 132 -5.71 -2.25 6.92
CA VAL A 132 -7.14 -2.38 6.60
C VAL A 132 -7.38 -2.25 5.10
N SER A 133 -6.71 -1.31 4.42
CA SER A 133 -6.85 -1.17 2.97
C SER A 133 -6.42 -2.43 2.21
N LEU A 134 -5.35 -3.12 2.66
CA LEU A 134 -4.89 -4.35 2.02
C LEU A 134 -5.87 -5.51 2.24
N PHE A 135 -6.44 -5.63 3.45
CA PHE A 135 -7.48 -6.62 3.71
C PHE A 135 -8.73 -6.36 2.88
N VAL A 136 -9.19 -5.11 2.82
CA VAL A 136 -10.36 -4.73 2.00
C VAL A 136 -10.10 -5.01 0.51
N LYS A 137 -8.92 -4.65 -0.02
CA LYS A 137 -8.54 -5.00 -1.40
C LYS A 137 -8.57 -6.49 -1.66
N THR A 138 -7.98 -7.28 -0.77
CA THR A 138 -7.94 -8.74 -0.90
C THR A 138 -9.35 -9.32 -0.85
N GLY A 139 -10.20 -8.84 0.06
CA GLY A 139 -11.60 -9.26 0.18
C GLY A 139 -12.42 -8.92 -1.06
N ILE A 140 -12.27 -7.71 -1.61
CA ILE A 140 -12.92 -7.30 -2.86
C ILE A 140 -12.49 -8.20 -4.02
N GLU A 141 -11.18 -8.43 -4.20
CA GLU A 141 -10.67 -9.29 -5.27
C GLU A 141 -11.22 -10.72 -5.18
N VAL A 142 -11.20 -11.31 -3.98
CA VAL A 142 -11.74 -12.65 -3.74
C VAL A 142 -13.25 -12.69 -4.00
N ALA A 143 -14.00 -11.69 -3.53
CA ALA A 143 -15.45 -11.63 -3.72
C ALA A 143 -15.83 -11.54 -5.21
N PHE A 144 -15.16 -10.68 -5.99
CA PHE A 144 -15.43 -10.59 -7.44
C PHE A 144 -15.04 -11.86 -8.19
N LEU A 145 -13.90 -12.50 -7.85
CA LEU A 145 -13.54 -13.80 -8.44
C LEU A 145 -14.55 -14.89 -8.09
N TYR A 146 -15.04 -14.90 -6.85
CA TYR A 146 -16.08 -15.84 -6.41
C TYR A 146 -17.39 -15.61 -7.17
N ILE A 147 -17.84 -14.36 -7.29
CA ILE A 147 -19.04 -13.99 -8.05
C ILE A 147 -18.90 -14.40 -9.52
N LEU A 148 -17.75 -14.12 -10.15
CA LEU A 148 -17.48 -14.53 -11.54
C LEU A 148 -17.51 -16.06 -11.69
N HIS A 149 -16.88 -16.79 -10.77
CA HIS A 149 -16.86 -18.26 -10.79
C HIS A 149 -18.27 -18.85 -10.62
N HIS A 150 -19.10 -18.24 -9.78
CA HIS A 150 -20.45 -18.72 -9.51
C HIS A 150 -21.43 -18.41 -10.66
N ILE A 151 -21.34 -17.23 -11.29
CA ILE A 151 -22.22 -16.84 -12.39
C ILE A 151 -21.86 -17.57 -13.69
N TYR A 152 -20.56 -17.76 -13.96
CA TYR A 152 -20.06 -18.26 -15.24
C TYR A 152 -19.46 -19.67 -15.19
N ASP A 153 -19.97 -20.50 -14.27
CA ASP A 153 -19.70 -21.92 -14.09
C ASP A 153 -18.23 -22.32 -14.43
N SER A 154 -17.31 -21.87 -13.56
CA SER A 154 -15.86 -22.10 -13.70
C SER A 154 -15.16 -21.39 -14.88
N PHE A 155 -15.58 -20.16 -15.21
CA PHE A 155 -14.99 -19.32 -16.26
C PHE A 155 -15.11 -19.92 -17.68
N TYR A 156 -16.01 -20.87 -17.87
CA TYR A 156 -16.17 -21.57 -19.13
C TYR A 156 -17.28 -20.94 -19.96
N LEU A 157 -16.91 -20.37 -21.11
CA LEU A 157 -17.87 -19.87 -22.10
C LEU A 157 -18.08 -20.91 -23.22
N PRO A 158 -19.20 -21.64 -23.28
CA PRO A 158 -19.48 -22.54 -24.39
C PRO A 158 -19.68 -21.74 -25.69
N ARG A 159 -19.52 -22.41 -26.85
CA ARG A 159 -19.79 -21.79 -28.16
C ARG A 159 -21.28 -21.70 -28.47
N LEU A 160 -22.07 -22.59 -27.87
CA LEU A 160 -23.50 -22.75 -28.09
C LEU A 160 -24.19 -22.96 -26.75
N VAL A 161 -25.31 -22.27 -26.56
CA VAL A 161 -26.21 -22.40 -25.42
C VAL A 161 -27.62 -22.73 -25.93
N LYS A 162 -28.37 -23.52 -25.16
CA LYS A 162 -29.73 -23.93 -25.54
C LYS A 162 -30.74 -23.19 -24.69
N CYS A 163 -31.64 -22.45 -25.33
CA CYS A 163 -32.58 -21.55 -24.66
C CYS A 163 -34.04 -21.99 -24.90
N SER A 164 -34.86 -21.96 -23.84
CA SER A 164 -36.31 -22.25 -23.93
C SER A 164 -37.19 -21.18 -23.27
N GLY A 165 -36.71 -19.94 -23.18
CA GLY A 165 -37.45 -18.82 -22.57
C GLY A 165 -38.51 -18.24 -23.49
N ALA A 166 -39.65 -17.79 -22.97
CA ALA A 166 -40.65 -17.07 -23.77
C ALA A 166 -40.07 -15.75 -24.30
N PRO A 167 -40.25 -15.36 -25.58
CA PRO A 167 -41.22 -15.85 -26.56
C PRO A 167 -40.71 -16.95 -27.52
N CYS A 168 -39.64 -17.68 -27.19
CA CYS A 168 -39.09 -18.71 -28.08
C CYS A 168 -40.08 -19.89 -28.24
N PRO A 169 -40.30 -20.39 -29.48
CA PRO A 169 -41.34 -21.38 -29.75
C PRO A 169 -40.98 -22.79 -29.25
N ASN A 170 -39.69 -23.11 -29.16
CA ASN A 170 -39.14 -24.39 -28.73
C ASN A 170 -37.76 -24.15 -28.09
N LEU A 171 -37.06 -25.22 -27.75
CA LEU A 171 -35.63 -25.16 -27.43
C LEU A 171 -34.85 -24.72 -28.68
N VAL A 172 -34.28 -23.51 -28.64
CA VAL A 172 -33.49 -22.95 -29.73
C VAL A 172 -32.00 -23.00 -29.40
N ASP A 173 -31.20 -23.20 -30.43
CA ASP A 173 -29.75 -23.13 -30.35
C ASP A 173 -29.30 -21.68 -30.56
N CYS A 174 -28.58 -21.12 -29.58
CA CYS A 174 -28.00 -19.79 -29.66
C CYS A 174 -26.47 -19.86 -29.63
N TYR A 175 -25.83 -19.15 -30.54
CA TYR A 175 -24.39 -19.08 -30.73
C TYR A 175 -23.84 -17.80 -30.12
N ILE A 176 -22.77 -17.94 -29.35
CA ILE A 176 -22.10 -16.81 -28.70
C ILE A 176 -20.97 -16.34 -29.60
N GLY A 177 -20.93 -15.04 -29.92
CA GLY A 177 -19.83 -14.41 -30.67
C GLY A 177 -18.49 -14.45 -29.95
N HIS A 178 -17.42 -14.71 -30.71
CA HIS A 178 -16.01 -14.72 -30.28
C HIS A 178 -15.73 -15.45 -28.94
N PRO A 179 -16.24 -16.68 -28.73
CA PRO A 179 -16.21 -17.33 -27.42
C PRO A 179 -14.77 -17.70 -27.00
N THR A 180 -13.90 -18.03 -27.95
CA THR A 180 -12.48 -18.32 -27.71
C THR A 180 -11.71 -17.08 -27.27
N GLU A 181 -11.92 -15.94 -27.93
CA GLU A 181 -11.29 -14.67 -27.56
C GLU A 181 -11.74 -14.22 -26.18
N LYS A 182 -13.06 -14.22 -25.93
CA LYS A 182 -13.64 -13.91 -24.61
C LYS A 182 -13.02 -14.76 -23.50
N LYS A 183 -12.88 -16.07 -23.72
CA LYS A 183 -12.23 -16.98 -22.77
C LYS A 183 -10.77 -16.62 -22.51
N VAL A 184 -9.99 -16.33 -23.55
CA VAL A 184 -8.58 -15.96 -23.41
C VAL A 184 -8.44 -14.69 -22.56
N PHE A 185 -9.23 -13.65 -22.86
CA PHE A 185 -9.23 -12.41 -22.07
C PHE A 185 -9.69 -12.63 -20.63
N THR A 186 -10.73 -13.45 -20.41
CA THR A 186 -11.18 -13.81 -19.05
C THR A 186 -10.07 -14.51 -18.27
N TYR A 187 -9.32 -15.45 -18.86
CA TYR A 187 -8.18 -16.09 -18.17
C TYR A 187 -7.05 -15.12 -17.85
N PHE A 188 -6.71 -14.19 -18.74
CA PHE A 188 -5.71 -13.15 -18.43
C PHE A 188 -6.15 -12.27 -17.26
N MET A 189 -7.42 -11.86 -17.22
CA MET A 189 -7.98 -11.03 -16.15
C MET A 189 -8.07 -11.78 -14.81
N VAL A 190 -8.52 -13.04 -14.83
CA VAL A 190 -8.54 -13.92 -13.64
C VAL A 190 -7.12 -14.17 -13.13
N GLY A 191 -6.18 -14.49 -14.02
CA GLY A 191 -4.77 -14.72 -13.67
C GLY A 191 -4.11 -13.49 -13.06
N ALA A 192 -4.33 -12.30 -13.64
CA ALA A 192 -3.84 -11.04 -13.08
C ALA A 192 -4.46 -10.75 -11.69
N SER A 193 -5.74 -11.06 -11.50
CA SER A 193 -6.42 -10.91 -10.20
C SER A 193 -5.86 -11.89 -9.16
N GLY A 194 -5.63 -13.15 -9.53
CA GLY A 194 -4.97 -14.14 -8.68
C GLY A 194 -3.57 -13.70 -8.26
N LEU A 195 -2.78 -13.17 -9.19
CA LEU A 195 -1.47 -12.60 -8.90
C LEU A 195 -1.58 -11.41 -7.93
N CYS A 196 -2.53 -10.50 -8.13
CA CYS A 196 -2.82 -9.40 -7.19
C CYS A 196 -3.13 -9.89 -5.78
N ILE A 197 -3.95 -10.94 -5.63
CA ILE A 197 -4.29 -11.54 -4.34
C ILE A 197 -3.03 -12.06 -3.65
N VAL A 198 -2.21 -12.86 -4.34
CA VAL A 198 -0.96 -13.41 -3.78
C VAL A 198 -0.05 -12.30 -3.28
N LEU A 199 0.12 -11.23 -4.08
CA LEU A 199 0.98 -10.11 -3.71
C LEU A 199 0.45 -9.33 -2.51
N ASN A 200 -0.86 -9.08 -2.47
CA ASN A 200 -1.49 -8.40 -1.33
C ASN A 200 -1.31 -9.24 -0.05
N ILE A 201 -1.47 -10.56 -0.13
CA ILE A 201 -1.21 -11.49 0.99
C ILE A 201 0.27 -11.46 1.41
N CYS A 202 1.20 -11.54 0.46
CA CYS A 202 2.63 -11.44 0.75
C CYS A 202 2.99 -10.11 1.45
N GLU A 203 2.38 -9.00 1.04
CA GLU A 203 2.60 -7.70 1.69
C GLU A 203 2.01 -7.65 3.10
N ILE A 204 0.82 -8.21 3.30
CA ILE A 204 0.20 -8.35 4.64
C ILE A 204 1.15 -9.14 5.56
N ILE A 205 1.64 -10.30 5.12
CA ILE A 205 2.58 -11.14 5.87
C ILE A 205 3.86 -10.36 6.19
N TYR A 206 4.47 -9.71 5.19
CA TYR A 206 5.69 -8.91 5.40
C TYR A 206 5.49 -7.82 6.48
N LEU A 207 4.36 -7.12 6.44
CA LEU A 207 4.07 -6.05 7.41
C LEU A 207 3.85 -6.57 8.82
N ILE A 208 3.17 -7.71 8.96
CA ILE A 208 2.93 -8.38 10.25
C ILE A 208 4.26 -8.89 10.80
N SER A 209 5.07 -9.61 10.02
CA SER A 209 6.38 -10.13 10.42
C SER A 209 7.32 -9.01 10.89
N LYS A 210 7.37 -7.90 10.15
CA LYS A 210 8.17 -6.72 10.54
C LYS A 210 7.64 -6.02 11.80
N ARG A 211 6.35 -6.14 12.12
CA ARG A 211 5.78 -5.63 13.37
C ARG A 211 6.16 -6.53 14.55
N ILE A 212 6.02 -7.85 14.39
CA ILE A 212 6.36 -8.85 15.41
C ILE A 212 7.85 -8.77 15.76
N ALA A 213 8.74 -8.73 14.78
CA ALA A 213 10.19 -8.61 15.00
C ALA A 213 10.55 -7.33 15.80
N ARG A 214 9.88 -6.21 15.54
CA ARG A 214 10.07 -4.97 16.31
C ARG A 214 9.60 -5.10 17.76
N ILE A 215 8.47 -5.75 18.00
CA ILE A 215 7.94 -6.01 19.35
C ILE A 215 8.88 -6.94 20.11
N GLY A 216 9.33 -8.03 19.48
CA GLY A 216 10.30 -8.97 20.06
C GLY A 216 11.62 -8.29 20.43
N ASN A 217 12.19 -7.46 19.54
CA ASN A 217 13.40 -6.69 19.84
C ASN A 217 13.20 -5.70 21.00
N LYS A 218 12.02 -5.11 21.13
CA LYS A 218 11.69 -4.22 22.26
C LYS A 218 11.56 -5.01 23.57
N PHE A 219 10.97 -6.19 23.54
CA PHE A 219 10.87 -7.08 24.69
C PHE A 219 12.25 -7.60 25.13
N LYS A 220 13.10 -8.05 24.20
CA LYS A 220 14.47 -8.48 24.46
C LYS A 220 15.34 -7.36 25.04
N ARG A 221 15.20 -6.12 24.54
CA ARG A 221 15.86 -4.94 25.13
C ARG A 221 15.40 -4.66 26.56
N ARG A 222 14.08 -4.72 26.83
CA ARG A 222 13.55 -4.56 28.20
C ARG A 222 14.11 -5.61 29.14
N HIS A 223 14.10 -6.88 28.75
CA HIS A 223 14.63 -7.98 29.58
C HIS A 223 16.13 -7.82 29.89
N ARG A 224 16.93 -7.33 28.92
CA ARG A 224 18.36 -7.05 29.13
C ARG A 224 18.58 -5.86 30.09
N SER A 225 17.75 -4.82 30.01
CA SER A 225 17.81 -3.68 30.95
C SER A 225 17.39 -4.05 32.38
N THR A 226 16.42 -4.97 32.54
CA THR A 226 16.01 -5.45 33.87
C THR A 226 17.05 -6.36 34.49
N ALA A 227 17.71 -7.22 33.69
CA ALA A 227 18.80 -8.08 34.15
C ALA A 227 20.02 -7.26 34.66
N VAL A 228 20.44 -6.22 33.93
CA VAL A 228 21.55 -5.34 34.35
C VAL A 228 21.22 -4.58 35.64
N ARG A 229 19.97 -4.13 35.82
CA ARG A 229 19.54 -3.43 37.04
C ARG A 229 19.46 -4.35 38.27
N GLN A 230 19.26 -5.66 38.08
CA GLN A 230 19.28 -6.65 39.16
C GLN A 230 20.71 -6.92 39.66
N GLU A 231 21.69 -7.01 38.75
CA GLU A 231 23.11 -7.19 39.12
C GLU A 231 23.68 -5.98 39.88
N ASP A 232 23.25 -4.77 39.51
CA ASP A 232 23.67 -3.52 40.16
C ASP A 232 23.04 -3.35 41.57
N TYR A 233 21.91 -4.00 41.84
CA TYR A 233 21.25 -4.03 43.15
C TYR A 233 21.84 -5.12 44.07
N ASN A 234 22.15 -6.29 43.53
CA ASN A 234 22.85 -7.36 44.25
C ASN A 234 24.29 -7.00 44.63
N SER A 235 24.92 -6.04 43.93
CA SER A 235 26.27 -5.56 44.28
C SER A 235 26.29 -4.49 45.40
N LYS A 236 25.13 -4.08 45.94
CA LYS A 236 25.00 -2.97 46.91
C LYS A 236 24.48 -3.33 48.30
N GLU A 237 24.30 -4.61 48.63
CA GLU A 237 23.99 -5.02 50.02
C GLU A 237 25.27 -5.40 50.80
N PRO A 238 25.38 -5.01 52.09
CA PRO A 238 26.65 -4.79 52.77
C PRO A 238 27.15 -6.05 53.52
N PHE A 239 28.40 -6.43 53.30
CA PHE A 239 29.04 -7.48 54.07
C PHE A 239 29.41 -6.97 55.48
N ASN A 240 28.54 -7.23 56.46
CA ASN A 240 28.90 -7.22 57.87
C ASN A 240 29.60 -8.54 58.22
N ASN A 241 30.84 -8.47 58.73
CA ASN A 241 31.22 -9.01 60.05
C ASN A 241 32.73 -8.92 60.29
N ILE A 242 33.09 -8.05 61.24
CA ILE A 242 33.99 -8.23 62.40
C ILE A 242 35.13 -9.25 62.24
N HIS A 243 36.39 -8.77 62.25
CA HIS A 243 37.45 -9.41 63.03
C HIS A 243 38.57 -8.40 63.41
N LEU A 244 38.77 -8.30 64.73
CA LEU A 244 39.94 -7.91 65.53
C LEU A 244 40.75 -6.62 65.26
N ALA A 245 40.83 -5.81 66.32
CA ALA A 245 41.78 -4.72 66.50
C ALA A 245 43.19 -5.22 66.90
N VAL A 246 44.23 -4.64 66.29
CA VAL A 246 45.61 -4.55 66.82
C VAL A 246 46.18 -3.18 66.39
N PRO A 247 46.83 -2.39 67.28
CA PRO A 247 47.23 -1.02 66.96
C PRO A 247 48.68 -0.85 66.48
N SER A 248 48.83 0.14 65.58
CA SER A 248 49.94 1.08 65.32
C SER A 248 51.42 0.65 65.17
N ARG A 249 52.00 1.02 64.01
CA ARG A 249 53.33 1.65 63.73
C ARG A 249 53.61 1.54 62.22
N ASP A 250 54.17 2.46 61.43
CA ASP A 250 54.61 3.86 61.55
C ASP A 250 54.98 4.31 60.10
N ARG A 251 55.10 5.63 59.88
CA ARG A 251 55.69 6.38 58.73
C ARG A 251 54.78 6.68 57.53
N LYS A 252 54.31 7.94 57.43
CA LYS A 252 54.93 9.11 56.72
C LYS A 252 54.86 8.90 55.20
N ASP A 253 54.16 9.73 54.40
CA ASP A 253 54.25 11.19 54.35
C ASP A 253 52.93 11.94 54.07
N ARG A 254 52.98 13.25 54.36
CA ARG A 254 51.93 14.27 54.39
C ARG A 254 51.59 14.90 53.01
N PRO A 255 50.54 15.75 52.93
CA PRO A 255 49.77 16.13 51.73
C PRO A 255 49.99 17.63 51.37
N PRO A 256 49.02 18.46 50.87
CA PRO A 256 47.86 18.29 49.97
C PRO A 256 47.82 19.31 48.79
N SER A 257 46.88 19.08 47.84
CA SER A 257 46.00 20.05 47.13
C SER A 257 46.46 21.48 46.80
N PHE A 258 46.30 21.89 45.53
CA PHE A 258 45.80 23.24 45.20
C PHE A 258 45.01 23.31 43.88
N LYS A 259 43.90 24.07 43.89
CA LYS A 259 42.99 24.39 42.76
C LYS A 259 43.47 25.66 42.02
N SER A 260 43.20 25.78 40.73
CA SER A 260 42.78 27.02 40.02
C SER A 260 42.68 26.72 38.51
N ALA A 261 41.53 26.83 37.83
CA ALA A 261 40.82 28.04 37.42
C ALA A 261 41.55 28.90 36.35
N PHE A 262 40.94 28.91 35.16
CA PHE A 262 40.67 30.07 34.28
C PHE A 262 41.56 30.37 33.04
N LYS A 263 40.85 30.89 32.00
CA LYS A 263 41.22 31.64 30.77
C LYS A 263 41.56 30.84 29.50
N SER A 264 41.24 31.23 28.25
CA SER A 264 40.16 31.99 27.56
C SER A 264 40.67 32.36 26.14
N SER A 265 39.84 32.11 25.11
CA SER A 265 39.61 32.88 23.86
C SER A 265 40.60 32.97 22.67
N HIS A 266 39.95 33.08 21.49
CA HIS A 266 40.33 33.50 20.11
C HIS A 266 41.21 32.54 19.29
N GLY A 267 40.95 32.20 18.01
CA GLY A 267 40.09 32.72 16.94
C GLY A 267 40.95 32.92 15.67
N VAL A 268 40.48 32.53 14.45
CA VAL A 268 40.71 33.16 13.12
C VAL A 268 40.31 32.23 11.95
N SER A 269 39.58 32.81 11.00
CA SER A 269 39.07 32.29 9.71
C SER A 269 40.12 32.28 8.58
N SER A 270 39.87 31.48 7.54
CA SER A 270 40.30 31.77 6.16
C SER A 270 39.21 31.42 5.14
N LEU A 271 38.84 32.41 4.32
CA LEU A 271 37.93 32.40 3.17
C LEU A 271 38.72 32.42 1.84
N ILE A 272 37.99 32.29 0.72
CA ILE A 272 38.28 32.66 -0.72
C ILE A 272 38.37 31.40 -1.64
N MET A 273 37.75 31.26 -2.84
CA MET A 273 36.95 32.07 -3.79
C MET A 273 36.05 31.09 -4.62
N GLU A 274 34.75 31.30 -4.83
CA GLU A 274 34.06 31.99 -5.95
C GLU A 274 34.10 31.28 -7.33
N GLU A 275 32.93 30.85 -7.84
CA GLU A 275 32.56 31.00 -9.26
C GLU A 275 31.05 31.28 -9.37
N LYS A 276 30.72 32.20 -10.28
CA LYS A 276 29.52 33.01 -10.38
C LYS A 276 28.94 32.82 -11.77
N ILE A 277 27.66 32.43 -11.92
CA ILE A 277 26.84 32.81 -13.08
C ILE A 277 25.41 33.12 -12.64
N ARG A 278 24.96 34.33 -13.02
CA ARG A 278 23.66 34.96 -12.81
C ARG A 278 22.99 35.16 -14.18
N ALA A 279 21.68 34.95 -14.29
CA ALA A 279 20.74 35.68 -15.15
C ALA A 279 19.31 35.34 -14.69
N SER A 280 18.64 36.21 -13.92
CA SER A 280 17.74 37.31 -14.34
C SER A 280 16.36 36.86 -14.84
N ALA A 281 15.34 37.21 -14.06
CA ALA A 281 13.94 37.33 -14.48
C ALA A 281 13.63 38.82 -14.74
N PRO A 282 12.76 39.17 -15.71
CA PRO A 282 12.17 40.48 -15.79
C PRO A 282 10.73 40.47 -15.23
N ASN A 283 10.39 41.52 -14.48
CA ASN A 283 9.03 41.98 -14.28
C ASN A 283 9.07 43.51 -14.40
N LEU A 284 8.28 44.09 -15.32
CA LEU A 284 7.79 45.45 -15.16
C LEU A 284 6.49 45.62 -15.95
N SER A 285 5.53 46.26 -15.30
CA SER A 285 4.18 46.58 -15.73
C SER A 285 4.09 47.91 -16.50
N SER A 286 3.00 48.01 -17.28
CA SER A 286 2.21 49.20 -17.66
C SER A 286 2.83 50.30 -18.53
N SER A 287 2.37 50.37 -19.79
CA SER A 287 1.63 51.50 -20.37
C SER A 287 0.81 50.99 -21.56
#